data_AF-A0A085WIF0-F1
#
_entry.id   AF-A0A085WIF0-F1
#
_cell.length_a   1.000
_cell.length_b   1.000
_cell.length_c   1.000
_cell.angle_alpha   90.00
_cell.angle_beta   90.00
_cell.angle_gamma   90.00
#
_symmetry.space_group_name_H-M   'P 1'
#
loop_
_entity.id
_entity.type
_entity.pdbx_description
1 polymer ?
#
loop_
_entity_poly.entity_id
_entity_poly.type
_entity_poly.pdbx_seq_one_letter_code
_entity_poly.pdbx_strand_id
1 'polypeptide(L)'
;MHRRTFLLIATLLSTVWLGCPLDIQVRCEDASSCGDNEVCASGLCTPSSGTGDAGTDGGIDGGVKKCAADTECPEDWRCGERTQQCELGSRLGERCYESYECPWTATCSALRNVCVKYCTLDPYCPVGYQCSPDKFCVAKCTAPPETVGRPCSDSMECGCGFCVNTGGQELCRLPCVFDQDCPRGEVGVCEQVGSTNKRACKL
;
A
#
# COMPACT_ATOMS: atom_id res chain seq x y z
N MET A 1 54.47 21.07 -28.86
CA MET A 1 53.36 20.92 -27.88
C MET A 1 52.20 20.07 -28.44
N HIS A 2 52.46 18.91 -29.07
CA HIS A 2 51.39 18.07 -29.66
C HIS A 2 51.39 16.62 -29.19
N ARG A 3 52.39 16.20 -28.39
CA ARG A 3 52.53 14.82 -27.93
C ARG A 3 51.84 14.50 -26.61
N ARG A 4 51.51 15.54 -25.82
CA ARG A 4 50.87 15.39 -24.49
C ARG A 4 49.35 15.41 -24.56
N THR A 5 48.76 16.11 -25.54
CA THR A 5 47.30 16.20 -25.72
C THR A 5 46.70 14.90 -26.27
N PHE A 6 47.46 14.14 -27.07
CA PHE A 6 47.01 12.85 -27.62
C PHE A 6 46.89 11.75 -26.55
N LEU A 7 47.68 11.82 -25.48
CA LEU A 7 47.65 10.83 -24.39
C LEU A 7 46.46 11.00 -23.45
N LEU A 8 45.90 12.21 -23.34
CA LEU A 8 44.72 12.48 -22.49
C LEU A 8 43.40 12.11 -23.17
N ILE A 9 43.34 12.15 -24.50
CA ILE A 9 42.14 11.72 -25.25
C ILE A 9 42.06 10.18 -25.31
N ALA A 10 43.20 9.49 -25.37
CA ALA A 10 43.26 8.03 -25.37
C ALA A 10 42.85 7.40 -24.03
N THR A 11 43.09 8.08 -22.90
CA THR A 11 42.65 7.60 -21.58
C THR A 11 41.17 7.87 -21.30
N LEU A 12 40.60 8.96 -21.83
CA LEU A 12 39.17 9.28 -21.67
C LEU A 12 38.24 8.43 -22.54
N LEU A 13 38.72 7.88 -23.67
CA LEU A 13 37.94 6.93 -24.47
C LEU A 13 37.94 5.49 -23.93
N SER A 14 38.85 5.16 -22.99
CA SER A 14 39.01 3.78 -22.49
C SER A 14 38.09 3.44 -21.32
N THR A 15 37.37 4.41 -20.73
CA THR A 15 36.48 4.17 -19.57
C THR A 15 35.03 3.86 -19.94
N VAL A 16 34.68 3.85 -21.24
CA VAL A 16 33.30 3.56 -21.71
C VAL A 16 33.10 2.07 -22.04
N TRP A 17 34.11 1.21 -21.84
CA TRP A 17 34.11 -0.19 -22.26
C TRP A 17 34.12 -1.23 -21.14
N LEU A 18 33.71 -0.86 -19.92
CA LEU A 18 33.32 -1.81 -18.88
C LEU A 18 31.84 -1.66 -18.54
N GLY A 19 31.01 -1.66 -19.59
CA GLY A 19 29.63 -2.09 -19.46
C GLY A 19 29.62 -3.59 -19.20
N CYS A 20 29.83 -3.99 -17.95
CA CYS A 20 29.32 -5.28 -17.49
C CYS A 20 27.80 -5.10 -17.47
N PRO A 21 27.02 -5.77 -18.35
CA PRO A 21 25.60 -5.92 -18.05
C PRO A 21 25.54 -6.59 -16.68
N LEU A 22 24.79 -6.00 -15.74
CA LEU A 22 24.36 -6.71 -14.55
C LEU A 22 23.45 -7.85 -15.03
N ASP A 23 24.08 -8.95 -15.41
CA ASP A 23 23.46 -10.25 -15.55
C ASP A 23 23.13 -10.69 -14.12
N ILE A 24 21.97 -10.28 -13.61
CA ILE A 24 21.36 -10.94 -12.45
C ILE A 24 20.98 -12.33 -12.94
N GLN A 25 21.95 -13.24 -12.90
CA GLN A 25 21.65 -14.65 -12.95
C GLN A 25 21.03 -15.01 -11.61
N VAL A 26 19.69 -15.12 -11.58
CA VAL A 26 18.99 -15.86 -10.52
C VAL A 26 19.39 -17.32 -10.68
N ARG A 27 20.58 -17.67 -10.18
CA ARG A 27 21.10 -19.03 -10.19
C ARG A 27 20.38 -19.81 -9.10
N CYS A 28 19.35 -20.57 -9.48
CA CYS A 28 18.98 -21.79 -8.77
C CYS A 28 20.05 -22.85 -9.15
N GLU A 29 21.32 -22.59 -8.81
CA GLU A 29 22.40 -23.57 -8.95
C GLU A 29 22.31 -24.57 -7.81
N ASP A 30 21.26 -25.37 -7.93
CA ASP A 30 21.22 -26.81 -7.74
C ASP A 30 19.81 -27.21 -8.14
N ALA A 31 19.44 -26.91 -9.39
CA ALA A 31 18.27 -27.53 -10.05
C ALA A 31 18.52 -29.03 -10.32
N SER A 32 19.09 -29.73 -9.35
CA SER A 32 18.60 -31.04 -8.93
C SER A 32 17.46 -30.79 -7.94
N SER A 33 16.32 -30.47 -8.56
CA SER A 33 14.95 -30.48 -8.09
C SER A 33 14.65 -29.76 -6.76
N CYS A 34 14.12 -28.53 -6.85
CA CYS A 34 12.94 -28.24 -6.03
C CYS A 34 11.98 -29.44 -6.18
N GLY A 35 11.30 -29.87 -5.10
CA GLY A 35 10.51 -31.11 -5.13
C GLY A 35 9.49 -31.13 -6.27
N ASP A 36 8.95 -32.30 -6.62
CA ASP A 36 8.01 -32.46 -7.77
C ASP A 36 6.83 -31.48 -7.76
N ASN A 37 6.56 -30.84 -6.61
CA ASN A 37 5.58 -29.79 -6.41
C ASN A 37 6.19 -28.45 -5.95
N GLU A 38 7.32 -27.98 -6.51
CA GLU A 38 7.93 -26.68 -6.17
C GLU A 38 8.52 -25.96 -7.41
N VAL A 39 8.44 -24.62 -7.42
CA VAL A 39 8.99 -23.71 -8.46
C VAL A 39 9.94 -22.68 -7.84
N CYS A 40 11.03 -22.36 -8.55
CA CYS A 40 12.02 -21.38 -8.10
C CYS A 40 11.52 -19.95 -8.42
N ALA A 41 11.19 -19.17 -7.39
CA ALA A 41 10.78 -17.77 -7.50
C ALA A 41 11.65 -16.91 -6.57
N SER A 42 12.27 -15.84 -7.10
CA SER A 42 13.15 -14.94 -6.32
C SER A 42 14.30 -15.65 -5.58
N GLY A 43 14.80 -16.76 -6.12
CA GLY A 43 15.90 -17.54 -5.51
C GLY A 43 15.48 -18.52 -4.41
N LEU A 44 14.18 -18.77 -4.23
CA LEU A 44 13.62 -19.71 -3.26
C LEU A 44 12.69 -20.73 -3.95
N CYS A 45 12.72 -22.00 -3.52
CA CYS A 45 11.72 -22.99 -3.94
C CYS A 45 10.39 -22.69 -3.23
N THR A 46 9.31 -22.59 -3.99
CA THR A 46 7.95 -22.31 -3.51
C THR A 46 7.01 -23.39 -4.03
N PRO A 47 6.06 -23.90 -3.24
CA PRO A 47 5.21 -25.01 -3.66
C PRO A 47 4.41 -24.73 -4.95
N SER A 48 4.69 -25.52 -5.99
CA SER A 48 3.90 -25.68 -7.21
C SER A 48 2.58 -26.33 -6.82
N SER A 49 1.51 -25.54 -6.85
CA SER A 49 0.19 -25.97 -6.40
C SER A 49 -0.47 -26.88 -7.44
N GLY A 50 -0.12 -28.17 -7.42
CA GLY A 50 -0.72 -29.23 -8.22
C GLY A 50 -1.64 -30.16 -7.40
N THR A 51 -2.95 -29.90 -7.50
CA THR A 51 -4.14 -30.76 -7.25
C THR A 51 -4.08 -31.94 -6.27
N GLY A 52 -4.88 -31.89 -5.19
CA GLY A 52 -5.25 -33.06 -4.38
C GLY A 52 -6.05 -32.78 -3.09
N ASP A 53 -7.34 -32.52 -3.26
CA ASP A 53 -8.50 -32.79 -2.37
C ASP A 53 -8.79 -32.03 -1.04
N ALA A 54 -10.04 -31.52 -1.02
CA ALA A 54 -10.95 -31.28 0.10
C ALA A 54 -10.69 -30.09 1.04
N GLY A 55 -10.92 -28.87 0.53
CA GLY A 55 -11.16 -27.68 1.35
C GLY A 55 -11.92 -26.61 0.55
N THR A 56 -13.08 -26.20 1.04
CA THR A 56 -13.91 -25.15 0.45
C THR A 56 -13.27 -23.79 0.63
N ASP A 57 -12.32 -23.41 -0.23
CA ASP A 57 -11.81 -22.05 -0.35
C ASP A 57 -11.60 -21.74 -1.83
N GLY A 58 -12.14 -20.58 -2.26
CA GLY A 58 -12.28 -20.17 -3.66
C GLY A 58 -10.97 -20.13 -4.43
N GLY A 59 -10.58 -21.28 -4.98
CA GLY A 59 -9.48 -21.43 -5.92
C GLY A 59 -9.60 -20.44 -7.07
N ILE A 60 -8.49 -19.76 -7.35
CA ILE A 60 -8.29 -18.97 -8.57
C ILE A 60 -8.13 -19.97 -9.72
N ASP A 61 -9.26 -20.53 -10.14
CA ASP A 61 -9.44 -20.91 -11.54
C ASP A 61 -9.28 -19.62 -12.36
N GLY A 62 -8.77 -19.69 -13.59
CA GLY A 62 -8.34 -18.52 -14.39
C GLY A 62 -9.43 -17.51 -14.77
N GLY A 63 -10.55 -17.44 -14.05
CA GLY A 63 -11.51 -16.36 -14.06
C GLY A 63 -11.13 -15.26 -13.06
N VAL A 64 -11.07 -14.04 -13.57
CA VAL A 64 -10.80 -12.86 -12.75
C VAL A 64 -11.87 -12.73 -11.67
N LYS A 65 -11.45 -12.80 -10.38
CA LYS A 65 -12.35 -12.64 -9.24
C LYS A 65 -12.97 -11.24 -9.25
N LYS A 66 -14.31 -11.16 -9.26
CA LYS A 66 -15.01 -9.89 -9.10
C LYS A 66 -14.91 -9.41 -7.66
N CYS A 67 -14.91 -8.10 -7.48
CA CYS A 67 -14.85 -7.46 -6.18
C CYS A 67 -15.65 -6.15 -6.19
N ALA A 68 -16.12 -5.72 -5.03
CA ALA A 68 -16.61 -4.36 -4.83
C ALA A 68 -15.67 -3.49 -3.99
N ALA A 69 -14.80 -4.10 -3.18
CA ALA A 69 -13.83 -3.44 -2.32
C ALA A 69 -12.51 -4.23 -2.19
N ASP A 70 -11.44 -3.55 -1.81
CA ASP A 70 -10.11 -4.14 -1.65
C ASP A 70 -10.08 -5.29 -0.63
N THR A 71 -10.91 -5.23 0.42
CA THR A 71 -11.00 -6.27 1.45
C THR A 71 -11.52 -7.61 0.92
N GLU A 72 -12.15 -7.63 -0.26
CA GLU A 72 -12.61 -8.88 -0.90
C GLU A 72 -11.50 -9.56 -1.69
N CYS A 73 -10.40 -8.86 -1.96
CA CYS A 73 -9.26 -9.38 -2.70
C CYS A 73 -8.20 -9.98 -1.75
N PRO A 74 -7.42 -10.97 -2.24
CA PRO A 74 -6.29 -11.53 -1.50
C PRO A 74 -5.26 -10.48 -1.06
N GLU A 75 -4.34 -10.85 -0.18
CA GLU A 75 -3.18 -10.03 0.15
C GLU A 75 -2.39 -9.69 -1.12
N ASP A 76 -1.82 -8.48 -1.17
CA ASP A 76 -1.13 -7.88 -2.33
C ASP A 76 -1.99 -7.65 -3.60
N TRP A 77 -3.30 -7.89 -3.48
CA TRP A 77 -4.29 -7.59 -4.51
C TRP A 77 -5.24 -6.50 -4.05
N ARG A 78 -5.75 -5.75 -5.02
CA ARG A 78 -6.75 -4.70 -4.81
C ARG A 78 -7.90 -4.85 -5.78
N CYS A 79 -8.99 -4.16 -5.51
CA CYS A 79 -10.11 -4.08 -6.42
C CYS A 79 -9.91 -2.97 -7.45
N GLY A 80 -9.81 -3.33 -8.73
CA GLY A 80 -9.64 -2.37 -9.81
C GLY A 80 -10.86 -1.44 -9.92
N GLU A 81 -10.66 -0.13 -9.76
CA GLU A 81 -11.76 0.87 -9.74
C GLU A 81 -12.65 0.82 -11.00
N ARG A 82 -12.06 0.53 -12.16
CA ARG A 82 -12.76 0.44 -13.45
C ARG A 82 -13.22 -0.96 -13.80
N THR A 83 -12.43 -1.97 -13.44
CA THR A 83 -12.65 -3.37 -13.86
C THR A 83 -13.56 -4.13 -12.90
N GLN A 84 -13.68 -3.66 -11.65
CA GLN A 84 -14.41 -4.34 -10.57
C GLN A 84 -13.94 -5.80 -10.41
N GLN A 85 -12.63 -5.96 -10.54
CA GLN A 85 -11.92 -7.21 -10.60
C GLN A 85 -10.68 -7.10 -9.72
N CYS A 86 -10.37 -8.16 -8.99
CA CYS A 86 -9.13 -8.21 -8.24
C CYS A 86 -7.95 -8.20 -9.21
N GLU A 87 -7.03 -7.27 -8.99
CA GLU A 87 -5.79 -7.12 -9.75
C GLU A 87 -4.61 -6.99 -8.78
N LEU A 88 -3.42 -7.36 -9.26
CA LEU A 88 -2.19 -7.21 -8.50
C LEU A 88 -1.87 -5.71 -8.32
N GLY A 89 -1.51 -5.30 -7.11
CA GLY A 89 -1.06 -3.95 -6.84
C GLY A 89 -1.41 -3.46 -5.44
N SER A 90 -0.72 -2.41 -5.02
CA SER A 90 -0.86 -1.82 -3.68
C SER A 90 -2.21 -1.12 -3.50
N ARG A 91 -2.74 -1.21 -2.29
CA ARG A 91 -3.95 -0.49 -1.85
C ARG A 91 -3.61 0.91 -1.38
N LEU A 92 -4.62 1.75 -1.15
CA LEU A 92 -4.37 3.07 -0.55
C LEU A 92 -3.80 2.91 0.87
N GLY A 93 -2.74 3.67 1.16
CA GLY A 93 -1.98 3.58 2.42
C GLY A 93 -0.88 2.52 2.44
N GLU A 94 -0.84 1.62 1.46
CA GLU A 94 0.23 0.63 1.33
C GLU A 94 1.42 1.18 0.55
N ARG A 95 2.57 0.54 0.72
CA ARG A 95 3.82 0.95 0.09
C ARG A 95 3.76 0.83 -1.42
N CYS A 96 4.44 1.75 -2.09
CA CYS A 96 4.62 1.76 -3.53
C CYS A 96 6.01 2.28 -3.89
N TYR A 97 6.51 1.86 -5.05
CA TYR A 97 7.70 2.43 -5.66
C TYR A 97 7.34 3.34 -6.84
N GLU A 98 6.36 2.92 -7.63
CA GLU A 98 5.89 3.65 -8.80
C GLU A 98 4.39 3.91 -8.75
N SER A 99 3.93 4.97 -9.44
CA SER A 99 2.51 5.35 -9.39
C SER A 99 1.58 4.37 -10.11
N TYR A 100 2.08 3.53 -11.03
CA TYR A 100 1.26 2.49 -11.67
C TYR A 100 0.92 1.33 -10.72
N GLU A 101 1.69 1.16 -9.64
CA GLU A 101 1.39 0.17 -8.60
C GLU A 101 0.20 0.56 -7.75
N CYS A 102 -0.23 1.84 -7.80
CA CYS A 102 -1.34 2.39 -7.04
C CYS A 102 -2.66 2.36 -7.83
N PRO A 103 -3.82 2.49 -7.16
CA PRO A 103 -5.11 2.55 -7.84
C PRO A 103 -5.12 3.67 -8.87
N TRP A 104 -5.91 3.53 -9.94
CA TRP A 104 -5.85 4.44 -11.09
C TRP A 104 -5.98 5.94 -10.74
N THR A 105 -6.78 6.27 -9.73
CA THR A 105 -6.98 7.66 -9.28
C THR A 105 -6.08 8.07 -8.11
N ALA A 106 -5.11 7.24 -7.75
CA ALA A 106 -4.13 7.47 -6.70
C ALA A 106 -2.75 7.78 -7.29
N THR A 107 -1.82 8.19 -6.44
CA THR A 107 -0.43 8.47 -6.82
C THR A 107 0.48 7.91 -5.74
N CYS A 108 1.67 7.45 -6.14
CA CYS A 108 2.69 7.08 -5.16
C CYS A 108 3.30 8.35 -4.58
N SER A 109 3.09 8.60 -3.28
CA SER A 109 3.62 9.79 -2.62
C SER A 109 5.14 9.73 -2.53
N ALA A 110 5.85 10.65 -3.19
CA ALA A 110 7.31 10.70 -3.17
C ALA A 110 7.91 10.93 -1.77
N LEU A 111 7.12 11.51 -0.85
CA LEU A 111 7.56 11.75 0.53
C LEU A 111 7.42 10.52 1.42
N ARG A 112 6.39 9.70 1.17
CA ARG A 112 5.97 8.62 2.08
C ARG A 112 6.16 7.21 1.49
N ASN A 113 6.35 7.11 0.18
CA ASN A 113 6.36 5.86 -0.59
C ASN A 113 5.11 5.02 -0.33
N VAL A 114 3.94 5.66 -0.25
CA VAL A 114 2.64 4.99 -0.11
C VAL A 114 1.64 5.53 -1.13
N CYS A 115 0.68 4.69 -1.51
CA CYS A 115 -0.40 5.09 -2.42
C CYS A 115 -1.36 6.05 -1.72
N VAL A 116 -1.46 7.27 -2.24
CA VAL A 116 -2.32 8.32 -1.72
C VAL A 116 -3.39 8.72 -2.73
N LYS A 117 -4.58 9.02 -2.23
CA LYS A 117 -5.67 9.60 -3.00
C LYS A 117 -6.29 10.74 -2.21
N TYR A 118 -6.43 11.89 -2.86
CA TYR A 118 -7.04 13.06 -2.24
C TYR A 118 -8.56 13.03 -2.39
N CYS A 119 -9.25 13.61 -1.42
CA CYS A 119 -10.71 13.66 -1.38
C CYS A 119 -11.20 15.00 -0.83
N THR A 120 -12.38 15.42 -1.25
CA THR A 120 -13.09 16.56 -0.65
C THR A 120 -14.19 16.11 0.30
N LEU A 121 -14.85 14.99 -0.04
CA LEU A 121 -15.96 14.33 0.67
C LEU A 121 -15.83 12.81 0.54
N ASP A 122 -16.57 12.06 1.37
CA ASP A 122 -16.53 10.58 1.37
C ASP A 122 -16.83 9.91 0.02
N PRO A 123 -17.79 10.38 -0.81
CA PRO A 123 -18.09 9.74 -2.09
C PRO A 123 -16.93 9.77 -3.10
N TYR A 124 -15.88 10.56 -2.86
CA TYR A 124 -14.68 10.57 -3.70
C TYR A 124 -13.69 9.46 -3.35
N CYS A 125 -13.85 8.81 -2.19
CA CYS A 125 -13.03 7.69 -1.81
C CYS A 125 -13.63 6.37 -2.31
N PRO A 126 -12.80 5.36 -2.65
CA PRO A 126 -13.28 4.04 -3.04
C PRO A 126 -14.09 3.38 -1.91
N VAL A 127 -14.86 2.35 -2.25
CA VAL A 127 -15.56 1.54 -1.25
C VAL A 127 -14.55 0.94 -0.26
N GLY A 128 -14.88 0.98 1.03
CA GLY A 128 -13.95 0.59 2.09
C GLY A 128 -13.06 1.73 2.61
N TYR A 129 -13.09 2.90 1.96
CA TYR A 129 -12.34 4.08 2.36
C TYR A 129 -13.26 5.24 2.79
N GLN A 130 -12.70 6.18 3.52
CA GLN A 130 -13.37 7.41 3.95
C GLN A 130 -12.43 8.60 3.84
N CYS A 131 -13.02 9.78 3.66
CA CYS A 131 -12.26 11.01 3.56
C CYS A 131 -11.89 11.54 4.94
N SER A 132 -10.61 11.75 5.19
CA SER A 132 -10.09 12.31 6.44
C SER A 132 -10.22 13.83 6.49
N PRO A 133 -10.08 14.46 7.67
CA PRO A 133 -10.13 15.93 7.82
C PRO A 133 -9.09 16.67 6.96
N ASP A 134 -7.89 16.09 6.84
CA ASP A 134 -6.74 16.54 6.05
C ASP A 134 -6.79 16.09 4.57
N LYS A 135 -7.95 15.63 4.08
CA LYS A 135 -8.25 15.43 2.65
C LYS A 135 -7.56 14.23 2.00
N PHE A 136 -7.23 13.20 2.77
CA PHE A 136 -6.77 11.91 2.27
C PHE A 136 -7.85 10.84 2.39
N CYS A 137 -7.90 9.92 1.44
CA CYS A 137 -8.68 8.70 1.60
C CYS A 137 -7.92 7.71 2.48
N VAL A 138 -8.45 7.45 3.68
CA VAL A 138 -7.95 6.44 4.62
C VAL A 138 -8.92 5.28 4.70
N ALA A 139 -8.43 4.08 5.04
CA ALA A 139 -9.30 2.91 5.19
C ALA A 139 -10.37 3.18 6.26
N LYS A 140 -11.56 2.58 6.11
CA LYS A 140 -12.55 2.56 7.19
C LYS A 140 -12.08 1.58 8.27
N CYS A 141 -12.14 2.01 9.52
CA CYS A 141 -11.77 1.15 10.63
C CYS A 141 -12.80 0.03 10.81
N THR A 142 -12.32 -1.21 10.83
CA THR A 142 -13.07 -2.38 11.32
C THR A 142 -12.80 -2.64 12.80
N ALA A 143 -11.64 -2.19 13.29
CA ALA A 143 -11.21 -2.20 14.67
C ALA A 143 -10.36 -0.95 14.97
N PRO A 144 -10.21 -0.55 16.24
CA PRO A 144 -9.32 0.55 16.61
C PRO A 144 -7.87 0.26 16.18
N PRO A 145 -7.21 1.17 15.45
CA PRO A 145 -5.83 0.94 15.04
C PRO A 145 -4.86 1.14 16.21
N GLU A 146 -3.74 0.42 16.21
CA GLU A 146 -2.70 0.54 17.25
C GLU A 146 -2.02 1.93 17.30
N THR A 147 -2.30 2.75 16.29
CA THR A 147 -1.81 4.12 16.15
C THR A 147 -2.58 5.10 17.02
N VAL A 148 -3.75 4.74 17.57
CA VAL A 148 -4.55 5.65 18.41
C VAL A 148 -3.71 6.21 19.56
N GLY A 149 -3.73 7.53 19.72
CA GLY A 149 -2.95 8.27 20.73
C GLY A 149 -1.50 8.54 20.35
N ARG A 150 -1.01 8.03 19.22
CA ARG A 150 0.35 8.35 18.73
C ARG A 150 0.38 9.72 18.04
N PRO A 151 1.51 10.44 18.11
CA PRO A 151 1.72 11.64 17.31
C PRO A 151 1.70 11.31 15.82
N CYS A 152 1.19 12.24 15.03
CA CYS A 152 1.09 12.11 13.60
C CYS A 152 1.32 13.46 12.91
N SER A 153 1.74 13.41 11.65
CA SER A 153 1.80 14.60 10.78
C SER A 153 0.54 14.74 9.91
N ASP A 154 -0.03 13.60 9.50
CA ASP A 154 -1.25 13.51 8.71
C ASP A 154 -1.97 12.16 8.93
N SER A 155 -3.20 12.03 8.46
CA SER A 155 -4.06 10.85 8.71
C SER A 155 -3.54 9.57 8.06
N MET A 156 -2.61 9.65 7.10
CA MET A 156 -2.02 8.46 6.49
C MET A 156 -1.15 7.69 7.48
N GLU A 157 -0.58 8.38 8.48
CA GLU A 157 0.21 7.75 9.56
C GLU A 157 -0.67 7.00 10.58
N CYS A 158 -1.98 7.27 10.57
CA CYS A 158 -2.93 6.71 11.52
C CYS A 158 -3.60 5.42 11.03
N GLY A 159 -3.23 4.89 9.86
CA GLY A 159 -3.87 3.73 9.25
C GLY A 159 -5.30 4.06 8.83
N CYS A 160 -6.30 3.54 9.56
CA CYS A 160 -7.71 3.90 9.35
C CYS A 160 -8.15 5.12 10.18
N GLY A 161 -7.28 5.62 11.06
CA GLY A 161 -7.53 6.73 11.97
C GLY A 161 -7.46 8.12 11.34
N PHE A 162 -7.82 9.16 12.10
CA PHE A 162 -7.62 10.55 11.71
C PHE A 162 -6.51 11.20 12.54
N CYS A 163 -5.64 11.96 11.88
CA CYS A 163 -4.70 12.83 12.56
C CYS A 163 -5.38 14.15 12.88
N VAL A 164 -5.57 14.44 14.16
CA VAL A 164 -6.32 15.63 14.59
C VAL A 164 -5.69 16.30 15.80
N ASN A 165 -5.79 17.62 15.84
CA ASN A 165 -5.33 18.40 16.97
C ASN A 165 -6.12 18.07 18.24
N THR A 166 -5.40 17.66 19.28
CA THR A 166 -5.92 17.39 20.61
C THR A 166 -5.06 18.13 21.62
N GLY A 167 -5.55 19.26 22.14
CA GLY A 167 -4.83 20.04 23.15
C GLY A 167 -3.52 20.65 22.66
N GLY A 168 -3.41 20.98 21.37
CA GLY A 168 -2.21 21.58 20.77
C GLY A 168 -1.24 20.60 20.13
N GLN A 169 -1.52 19.30 20.18
CA GLN A 169 -0.73 18.26 19.51
C GLN A 169 -1.58 17.47 18.52
N GLU A 170 -1.05 17.20 17.33
CA GLU A 170 -1.67 16.31 16.35
C GLU A 170 -1.50 14.86 16.80
N LEU A 171 -2.63 14.17 17.04
CA LEU A 171 -2.67 12.79 17.51
C LEU A 171 -3.62 11.96 16.65
N CYS A 172 -3.28 10.69 16.45
CA CYS A 172 -4.16 9.73 15.79
C CYS A 172 -5.37 9.42 16.68
N ARG A 173 -6.57 9.59 16.14
CA ARG A 173 -7.83 9.32 16.82
C ARG A 173 -8.75 8.45 15.97
N LEU A 174 -9.53 7.61 16.64
CA LEU A 174 -10.48 6.69 15.99
C LEU A 174 -11.67 7.47 15.44
N PRO A 175 -11.98 7.39 14.14
CA PRO A 175 -13.20 7.96 13.55
C PRO A 175 -14.44 7.34 14.17
N CYS A 176 -15.49 8.13 14.34
CA CYS A 176 -16.75 7.65 14.90
C CYS A 176 -17.93 8.36 14.24
N VAL A 177 -19.09 7.72 14.27
CA VAL A 177 -20.38 8.34 13.91
C VAL A 177 -21.18 8.60 15.18
N PHE A 178 -21.15 7.64 16.10
CA PHE A 178 -21.84 7.65 17.39
C PHE A 178 -20.85 7.40 18.54
N ASP A 179 -21.26 7.75 19.75
CA ASP A 179 -20.48 7.53 20.97
C ASP A 179 -20.14 6.04 21.20
N GLN A 180 -21.04 5.14 20.76
CA GLN A 180 -20.89 3.69 20.90
C GLN A 180 -19.80 3.11 19.99
N ASP A 181 -19.38 3.84 18.95
CA ASP A 181 -18.29 3.40 18.07
C ASP A 181 -16.92 3.53 18.78
N CYS A 182 -16.87 4.28 19.88
CA CYS A 182 -15.67 4.51 20.64
C CYS A 182 -15.49 3.44 21.72
N PRO A 183 -14.25 3.04 22.05
CA PRO A 183 -13.98 1.95 23.00
C PRO A 183 -14.63 2.10 24.38
N ARG A 184 -14.87 3.34 24.84
CA ARG A 184 -15.53 3.61 26.14
C ARG A 184 -17.06 3.67 26.05
N GLY A 185 -17.63 3.91 24.86
CA GLY A 185 -19.09 4.01 24.67
C GLY A 185 -19.80 5.12 25.47
N GLU A 186 -19.06 6.02 26.10
CA GLU A 186 -19.59 7.07 26.97
C GLU A 186 -20.26 8.19 26.17
N VAL A 187 -21.34 8.76 26.70
CA VAL A 187 -22.07 9.86 26.04
C VAL A 187 -21.14 11.07 25.85
N GLY A 188 -21.07 11.59 24.62
CA GLY A 188 -20.23 12.73 24.25
C GLY A 188 -18.75 12.40 24.05
N VAL A 189 -18.38 11.12 23.94
CA VAL A 189 -17.01 10.70 23.64
C VAL A 189 -16.67 10.84 22.16
N CYS A 190 -17.66 10.76 21.27
CA CYS A 190 -17.51 11.02 19.85
C CYS A 190 -17.71 12.51 19.57
N GLU A 191 -16.64 13.26 19.33
CA GLU A 191 -16.71 14.71 19.12
C GLU A 191 -16.37 15.11 17.70
N GLN A 192 -16.88 16.28 17.28
CA GLN A 192 -16.52 16.87 16.00
C GLN A 192 -15.03 17.29 16.02
N VAL A 193 -14.33 17.01 14.92
CA VAL A 193 -12.90 17.31 14.78
C VAL A 193 -12.66 18.25 13.59
N GLY A 194 -11.88 19.31 13.85
CA GLY A 194 -11.58 20.37 12.89
C GLY A 194 -12.83 21.16 12.48
N SER A 195 -12.79 21.75 11.28
CA SER A 195 -13.89 22.55 10.70
C SER A 195 -14.84 21.74 9.81
N THR A 196 -14.73 20.41 9.84
CA THR A 196 -15.48 19.50 8.97
C THR A 196 -16.61 18.81 9.74
N ASN A 197 -17.55 18.17 9.04
CA ASN A 197 -18.58 17.31 9.67
C ASN A 197 -18.01 15.95 10.12
N LYS A 198 -16.70 15.83 10.31
CA LYS A 198 -16.03 14.61 10.75
C LYS A 198 -16.00 14.57 12.27
N ARG A 199 -16.08 13.35 12.80
CA ARG A 199 -16.04 13.11 14.24
C ARG A 199 -15.01 12.03 14.56
N ALA A 200 -14.39 12.14 15.74
CA ALA A 200 -13.46 11.14 16.25
C ALA A 200 -13.60 10.98 17.77
N CYS A 201 -13.30 9.78 18.25
CA CYS A 201 -13.30 9.43 19.66
C CYS A 201 -12.26 10.24 20.43
N LYS A 202 -12.64 10.79 21.57
CA LYS A 202 -11.71 11.37 22.54
C LYS A 202 -10.70 10.32 23.01
N LEU A 203 -9.49 10.77 23.32
CA LEU A 203 -8.45 9.96 23.97
C LEU A 203 -8.67 9.96 25.49
#